data_AF-F1TFW0-F1
#
_entry.id   AF-F1TFW0-F1
#
_cell.length_a   1.000
_cell.length_b   1.000
_cell.length_c   1.000
_cell.angle_alpha   90.00
_cell.angle_beta   90.00
_cell.angle_gamma   90.00
#
_symmetry.space_group_name_H-M   'P 1'
#
loop_
_entity.id
_entity.type
_entity.pdbx_description
1 polymer ?
#
loop_
_entity_poly.entity_id
_entity_poly.type
_entity_poly.pdbx_seq_one_letter_code
_entity_poly.pdbx_strand_id
1 'polypeptide(L)'
;MNSVYFIPTNRSIEKSLRSYIKEVAFAQENYNLDIPIVIAETTDEEFVKHNNNVILELKHKYPEVKIIHMTMEHQNKYFQTLFENESNQLKNLFVSKEKNYGTAMNKLFLFASSFNVDMFHRRDSDTCLISDEIKHAGTMYPIEIELKYLKKTVSYVKEQMGLKKTDPRIDDKEIWVIGGNYFGEWNLDLKDFAKKSYDYIYRLYEILGFSKDAVKDICTKAYQFDKPLKLKDKINLVTSVNSEYYPDCGNIAVYKLHEYIPALPGKYTLSADYFPFDTAASIGMPFLHHSREVFHEYHSERFNLQSKINYWKGMLKFADYFNLYLDIPKNPDENNGTNIITDSYIQELGTYIASQSLASKKEREERLRQIINEILIGFNDNYTMIGAHLLDNLEYCIEENNQEFRLHGELICEWRSLIARAKSIYLPDMIEQNSLLASGI
;
A
#
# COMPACT_ATOMS: atom_id res chain seq x y z
N MET A 1 -6.44 5.96 -21.78
CA MET A 1 -6.59 6.15 -20.32
C MET A 1 -5.27 6.70 -19.84
N ASN A 2 -5.25 7.83 -19.14
CA ASN A 2 -4.00 8.38 -18.63
C ASN A 2 -3.73 7.71 -17.29
N SER A 3 -2.53 7.16 -17.12
CA SER A 3 -2.10 6.57 -15.85
C SER A 3 -0.63 6.83 -15.60
N VAL A 4 -0.19 6.56 -14.39
CA VAL A 4 1.22 6.59 -13.97
C VAL A 4 1.54 5.28 -13.26
N TYR A 5 2.78 4.81 -13.40
CA TYR A 5 3.24 3.55 -12.81
C TYR A 5 4.27 3.85 -11.72
N PHE A 6 3.95 3.54 -10.46
CA PHE A 6 4.81 3.83 -9.33
C PHE A 6 5.59 2.62 -8.84
N ILE A 7 6.87 2.84 -8.54
CA ILE A 7 7.69 1.93 -7.75
C ILE A 7 8.26 2.73 -6.56
N PRO A 8 7.59 2.74 -5.39
CA PRO A 8 8.16 3.30 -4.17
C PRO A 8 9.30 2.42 -3.67
N THR A 9 10.36 3.06 -3.17
CA THR A 9 11.56 2.31 -2.76
C THR A 9 12.28 2.90 -1.55
N ASN A 10 12.85 2.00 -0.76
CA ASN A 10 13.86 2.25 0.28
C ASN A 10 15.04 1.30 0.11
N ARG A 11 15.28 0.83 -1.12
CA ARG A 11 16.30 -0.17 -1.46
C ARG A 11 16.68 -0.09 -2.94
N SER A 12 17.55 -1.01 -3.36
CA SER A 12 17.86 -1.21 -4.79
C SER A 12 16.59 -1.54 -5.58
N ILE A 13 16.37 -0.83 -6.68
CA ILE A 13 15.25 -1.09 -7.61
C ILE A 13 15.66 -1.97 -8.79
N GLU A 14 16.91 -2.43 -8.85
CA GLU A 14 17.46 -2.98 -10.09
C GLU A 14 16.60 -4.10 -10.67
N LYS A 15 16.20 -5.03 -9.81
CA LYS A 15 15.43 -6.19 -10.22
C LYS A 15 13.98 -5.82 -10.54
N SER A 16 13.33 -5.06 -9.66
CA SER A 16 11.94 -4.63 -9.84
C SER A 16 11.77 -3.76 -11.08
N LEU A 17 12.63 -2.75 -11.29
CA LEU A 17 12.52 -1.88 -12.46
C LEU A 17 12.83 -2.61 -13.78
N ARG A 18 13.85 -3.48 -13.82
CA ARG A 18 14.13 -4.32 -15.01
C ARG A 18 12.97 -5.26 -15.33
N SER A 19 12.22 -5.69 -14.32
CA SER A 19 11.06 -6.54 -14.48
C SER A 19 9.84 -5.76 -14.97
N TYR A 20 9.48 -4.70 -14.25
CA TYR A 20 8.23 -3.97 -14.46
C TYR A 20 8.26 -2.99 -15.63
N ILE A 21 9.44 -2.63 -16.15
CA ILE A 21 9.51 -1.92 -17.44
C ILE A 21 8.87 -2.72 -18.58
N LYS A 22 8.84 -4.06 -18.48
CA LYS A 22 8.17 -4.94 -19.44
C LYS A 22 6.66 -4.78 -19.42
N GLU A 23 6.06 -4.51 -18.26
CA GLU A 23 4.62 -4.24 -18.15
C GLU A 23 4.25 -2.95 -18.89
N VAL A 24 5.04 -1.90 -18.71
CA VAL A 24 4.81 -0.60 -19.37
C VAL A 24 5.08 -0.67 -20.86
N ALA A 25 6.17 -1.33 -21.29
CA ALA A 25 6.43 -1.59 -22.70
C ALA A 25 5.29 -2.40 -23.35
N PHE A 26 4.79 -3.43 -22.67
CA PHE A 26 3.63 -4.18 -23.12
C PHE A 26 2.37 -3.30 -23.26
N ALA A 27 2.11 -2.41 -22.28
CA ALA A 27 1.00 -1.48 -22.35
C ALA A 27 1.11 -0.51 -23.53
N GLN A 28 2.32 -0.02 -23.81
CA GLN A 28 2.59 0.84 -24.97
C GLN A 28 2.38 0.10 -26.29
N GLU A 29 2.94 -1.10 -26.44
CA GLU A 29 2.83 -1.91 -27.66
C GLU A 29 1.39 -2.38 -27.95
N ASN A 30 0.64 -2.79 -26.92
CA ASN A 30 -0.65 -3.48 -27.09
C ASN A 30 -1.86 -2.56 -26.90
N TYR A 31 -1.69 -1.44 -26.18
CA TYR A 31 -2.78 -0.49 -25.89
C TYR A 31 -2.48 0.93 -26.37
N ASN A 32 -1.30 1.20 -26.93
CA ASN A 32 -0.86 2.54 -27.34
C ASN A 32 -1.00 3.57 -26.20
N LEU A 33 -0.61 3.16 -24.99
CA LEU A 33 -0.62 4.00 -23.79
C LEU A 33 0.81 4.38 -23.41
N ASP A 34 1.07 5.67 -23.29
CA ASP A 34 2.31 6.21 -22.72
C ASP A 34 2.13 6.37 -21.20
N ILE A 35 2.63 5.40 -20.43
CA ILE A 35 2.51 5.35 -18.98
C ILE A 35 3.88 5.64 -18.37
N PRO A 36 4.13 6.81 -17.77
CA PRO A 36 5.41 7.09 -17.14
C PRO A 36 5.62 6.19 -15.91
N ILE A 37 6.83 5.66 -15.77
CA ILE A 37 7.29 4.99 -14.56
C ILE A 37 7.89 6.05 -13.63
N VAL A 38 7.41 6.14 -12.40
CA VAL A 38 7.93 7.02 -11.36
C VAL A 38 8.52 6.18 -10.23
N ILE A 39 9.83 6.33 -10.05
CA ILE A 39 10.57 5.78 -8.92
C ILE A 39 10.53 6.80 -7.79
N ALA A 40 9.87 6.46 -6.68
CA ALA A 40 9.75 7.34 -5.53
C ALA A 40 10.65 6.85 -4.38
N GLU A 41 11.79 7.51 -4.18
CA GLU A 41 12.70 7.22 -3.08
C GLU A 41 12.06 7.63 -1.74
N THR A 42 12.21 6.82 -0.71
CA THR A 42 11.71 7.15 0.65
C THR A 42 12.84 7.46 1.63
N THR A 43 14.09 7.32 1.19
CA THR A 43 15.32 7.66 1.92
C THR A 43 16.37 8.17 0.94
N ASP A 44 17.45 8.79 1.43
CA ASP A 44 18.58 9.27 0.62
C ASP A 44 19.88 8.46 0.84
N GLU A 45 19.73 7.16 1.09
CA GLU A 45 20.84 6.24 1.35
C GLU A 45 21.68 5.92 0.09
N GLU A 46 22.76 5.16 0.26
CA GLU A 46 23.75 4.91 -0.79
C GLU A 46 23.18 4.23 -2.05
N PHE A 47 22.18 3.36 -1.89
CA PHE A 47 21.54 2.68 -3.01
C PHE A 47 20.85 3.64 -3.99
N VAL A 48 20.55 4.89 -3.59
CA VAL A 48 19.92 5.88 -4.49
C VAL A 48 20.83 6.19 -5.69
N LYS A 49 22.15 6.21 -5.50
CA LYS A 49 23.12 6.39 -6.59
C LYS A 49 23.11 5.19 -7.54
N HIS A 50 23.02 3.98 -6.99
CA HIS A 50 22.86 2.76 -7.78
C HIS A 50 21.56 2.78 -8.58
N ASN A 51 20.44 3.14 -7.94
CA ASN A 51 19.14 3.28 -8.59
C ASN A 51 19.20 4.27 -9.76
N ASN A 52 19.85 5.43 -9.60
CA ASN A 52 20.03 6.38 -10.68
C ASN A 52 20.80 5.78 -11.87
N ASN A 53 21.87 5.02 -11.63
CA ASN A 53 22.63 4.37 -12.70
C ASN A 53 21.78 3.34 -13.46
N VAL A 54 21.00 2.53 -12.74
CA VAL A 54 20.05 1.58 -13.35
C VAL A 54 19.00 2.32 -14.19
N ILE A 55 18.46 3.43 -13.69
CA ILE A 55 17.48 4.24 -14.41
C ILE A 55 18.08 4.78 -15.71
N LEU A 56 19.31 5.30 -15.69
CA LEU A 56 20.00 5.80 -16.89
C LEU A 56 20.24 4.69 -17.91
N GLU A 57 20.67 3.50 -17.47
CA GLU A 57 20.84 2.33 -18.34
C GLU A 57 19.52 1.94 -19.00
N LEU A 58 18.43 1.88 -18.23
CA LEU A 58 17.13 1.47 -18.74
C LEU A 58 16.48 2.51 -19.64
N LYS A 59 16.68 3.80 -19.39
CA LYS A 59 16.29 4.88 -20.32
C LYS A 59 16.97 4.74 -21.68
N HIS A 60 18.23 4.31 -21.71
CA HIS A 60 18.94 4.06 -22.97
C HIS A 60 18.39 2.82 -23.68
N LYS A 61 18.04 1.77 -22.92
CA LYS A 61 17.54 0.51 -23.48
C LYS A 61 16.08 0.57 -23.95
N TYR A 62 15.26 1.38 -23.28
CA TYR A 62 13.83 1.58 -23.56
C TYR A 62 13.55 3.08 -23.74
N PRO A 63 14.05 3.69 -24.82
CA PRO A 63 13.93 5.14 -25.04
C PRO A 63 12.47 5.62 -25.16
N GLU A 64 11.56 4.72 -25.50
CA GLU A 64 10.12 4.95 -25.60
C GLU A 64 9.39 5.00 -24.25
N VAL A 65 10.00 4.49 -23.16
CA VAL A 65 9.40 4.47 -21.83
C VAL A 65 9.90 5.66 -21.00
N LYS A 66 9.00 6.55 -20.59
CA LYS A 66 9.33 7.68 -19.71
C LYS A 66 9.58 7.19 -18.27
N ILE A 67 10.83 7.26 -17.81
CA ILE A 67 11.21 6.96 -16.42
C ILE A 67 11.55 8.25 -15.66
N ILE A 68 10.94 8.45 -14.50
CA ILE A 68 11.09 9.62 -13.64
C ILE A 68 11.67 9.20 -12.30
N HIS A 69 12.74 9.86 -11.86
CA HIS A 69 13.37 9.59 -10.56
C HIS A 69 13.04 10.70 -9.56
N MET A 70 12.09 10.41 -8.67
CA MET A 70 11.73 11.28 -7.56
C MET A 70 12.62 10.98 -6.36
N THR A 71 13.84 11.53 -6.37
CA THR A 71 14.74 11.52 -5.21
C THR A 71 14.15 12.33 -4.06
N MET A 72 14.67 12.14 -2.84
CA MET A 72 14.24 12.96 -1.69
C MET A 72 14.45 14.47 -1.93
N GLU A 73 15.47 14.86 -2.70
CA GLU A 73 15.67 16.27 -3.08
C GLU A 73 14.53 16.80 -3.96
N HIS A 74 14.19 16.07 -5.04
CA HIS A 74 13.10 16.45 -5.93
C HIS A 74 11.75 16.47 -5.19
N GLN A 75 11.51 15.49 -4.33
CA GLN A 75 10.32 15.43 -3.50
C GLN A 75 10.24 16.61 -2.53
N ASN A 76 11.34 16.96 -1.87
CA ASN A 76 11.37 18.08 -0.93
C ASN A 76 11.02 19.40 -1.62
N LYS A 77 11.57 19.65 -2.83
CA LYS A 77 11.21 20.84 -3.64
C LYS A 77 9.71 20.84 -3.97
N TYR A 78 9.18 19.71 -4.45
CA TYR A 78 7.76 19.56 -4.75
C TYR A 78 6.87 19.82 -3.52
N PHE A 79 7.17 19.19 -2.39
CA PHE A 79 6.36 19.32 -1.17
C PHE A 79 6.50 20.70 -0.50
N GLN A 80 7.64 21.39 -0.64
CA GLN A 80 7.77 22.78 -0.22
C GLN A 80 6.80 23.69 -0.97
N THR A 81 6.66 23.50 -2.29
CA THR A 81 5.68 24.25 -3.10
C THR A 81 4.25 23.86 -2.75
N LEU A 82 3.95 22.55 -2.71
CA LEU A 82 2.59 22.06 -2.44
C LEU A 82 2.04 22.53 -1.08
N PHE A 83 2.90 22.51 -0.07
CA PHE A 83 2.52 22.78 1.31
C PHE A 83 2.92 24.18 1.78
N GLU A 84 3.25 25.14 0.91
CA GLU A 84 3.77 26.46 1.31
C GLU A 84 2.99 27.10 2.47
N ASN A 85 1.65 27.03 2.41
CA ASN A 85 0.72 27.62 3.39
C ASN A 85 0.24 26.66 4.51
N GLU A 86 0.82 25.46 4.60
CA GLU A 86 0.41 24.43 5.56
C GLU A 86 1.18 24.49 6.88
N SER A 87 0.62 23.82 7.89
CA SER A 87 1.26 23.65 9.19
C SER A 87 2.60 22.92 9.06
N ASN A 88 3.54 23.23 9.96
CA ASN A 88 4.82 22.53 10.02
C ASN A 88 4.65 21.04 10.29
N GLN A 89 3.61 20.65 11.05
CA GLN A 89 3.31 19.25 11.33
C GLN A 89 2.95 18.49 10.05
N LEU A 90 2.08 19.05 9.20
CA LEU A 90 1.72 18.46 7.92
C LEU A 90 2.93 18.40 6.97
N LYS A 91 3.71 19.48 6.86
CA LYS A 91 4.95 19.51 6.07
C LYS A 91 5.91 18.40 6.49
N ASN A 92 6.14 18.26 7.80
CA ASN A 92 7.07 17.30 8.37
C ASN A 92 6.70 15.84 8.06
N LEU A 93 5.42 15.52 7.85
CA LEU A 93 5.03 14.19 7.40
C LEU A 93 5.74 13.80 6.12
N PHE A 94 5.69 14.68 5.10
CA PHE A 94 6.12 14.35 3.75
C PHE A 94 7.63 14.54 3.51
N VAL A 95 8.32 15.29 4.37
CA VAL A 95 9.79 15.48 4.28
C VAL A 95 10.58 14.60 5.24
N SER A 96 9.91 13.87 6.15
CA SER A 96 10.56 12.91 7.04
C SER A 96 11.26 11.80 6.25
N LYS A 97 12.43 11.38 6.73
CA LYS A 97 13.21 10.25 6.21
C LYS A 97 12.90 8.94 6.93
N GLU A 98 12.01 8.98 7.91
CA GLU A 98 11.64 7.79 8.68
C GLU A 98 10.71 6.89 7.85
N LYS A 99 10.83 5.58 8.02
CA LYS A 99 9.97 4.62 7.30
C LYS A 99 8.52 4.84 7.71
N ASN A 100 7.68 5.19 6.74
CA ASN A 100 6.26 5.44 6.94
C ASN A 100 5.51 5.01 5.67
N TYR A 101 4.87 3.85 5.73
CA TYR A 101 4.20 3.23 4.58
C TYR A 101 3.01 4.06 4.09
N GLY A 102 2.19 4.56 5.01
CA GLY A 102 1.04 5.38 4.64
C GLY A 102 1.45 6.74 4.06
N THR A 103 2.48 7.40 4.62
CA THR A 103 3.01 8.61 3.98
C THR A 103 3.64 8.32 2.62
N ALA A 104 4.36 7.22 2.46
CA ALA A 104 4.88 6.83 1.14
C ALA A 104 3.73 6.69 0.12
N MET A 105 2.61 6.07 0.49
CA MET A 105 1.42 6.00 -0.34
C MET A 105 0.80 7.38 -0.63
N ASN A 106 0.67 8.24 0.39
CA ASN A 106 0.13 9.59 0.24
C ASN A 106 0.97 10.43 -0.74
N LYS A 107 2.30 10.24 -0.76
CA LYS A 107 3.17 10.87 -1.77
C LYS A 107 2.79 10.42 -3.18
N LEU A 108 2.58 9.12 -3.40
CA LEU A 108 2.16 8.61 -4.70
C LEU A 108 0.81 9.19 -5.14
N PHE A 109 -0.14 9.33 -4.22
CA PHE A 109 -1.45 9.92 -4.50
C PHE A 109 -1.35 11.38 -4.95
N LEU A 110 -0.52 12.17 -4.26
CA LEU A 110 -0.25 13.57 -4.62
C LEU A 110 0.48 13.66 -5.97
N PHE A 111 1.46 12.79 -6.21
CA PHE A 111 2.13 12.72 -7.51
C PHE A 111 1.14 12.37 -8.63
N ALA A 112 0.30 11.35 -8.46
CA ALA A 112 -0.72 10.98 -9.44
C ALA A 112 -1.63 12.17 -9.78
N SER A 113 -2.05 12.91 -8.76
CA SER A 113 -2.84 14.13 -8.93
C SER A 113 -2.07 15.20 -9.72
N SER A 114 -0.78 15.38 -9.46
CA SER A 114 0.10 16.29 -10.22
C SER A 114 0.45 15.82 -11.64
N PHE A 115 0.22 14.55 -11.98
CA PHE A 115 0.22 14.09 -13.37
C PHE A 115 -1.13 14.30 -14.06
N ASN A 116 -2.16 14.80 -13.36
CA ASN A 116 -3.54 14.90 -13.84
C ASN A 116 -4.05 13.57 -14.42
N VAL A 117 -3.74 12.47 -13.75
CA VAL A 117 -4.24 11.13 -14.12
C VAL A 117 -5.33 10.67 -13.18
N ASP A 118 -6.34 10.01 -13.73
CA ASP A 118 -7.41 9.39 -12.94
C ASP A 118 -6.98 8.02 -12.37
N MET A 119 -5.89 7.45 -12.89
CA MET A 119 -5.45 6.07 -12.62
C MET A 119 -3.98 6.01 -12.26
N PHE A 120 -3.60 5.11 -11.37
CA PHE A 120 -2.20 4.74 -11.19
C PHE A 120 -2.05 3.24 -10.97
N HIS A 121 -0.86 2.74 -11.25
CA HIS A 121 -0.41 1.38 -10.96
C HIS A 121 0.70 1.45 -9.91
N ARG A 122 0.77 0.50 -8.99
CA ARG A 122 1.85 0.39 -8.00
C ARG A 122 2.41 -1.02 -8.00
N ARG A 123 3.75 -1.10 -7.98
CA ARG A 123 4.48 -2.30 -7.57
C ARG A 123 5.50 -1.99 -6.48
N ASP A 124 5.66 -2.90 -5.53
CA ASP A 124 6.70 -2.73 -4.52
C ASP A 124 8.10 -3.01 -5.10
N SER A 125 9.10 -2.30 -4.60
CA SER A 125 10.48 -2.39 -5.08
C SER A 125 11.17 -3.73 -4.78
N ASP A 126 10.63 -4.53 -3.88
CA ASP A 126 11.04 -5.90 -3.55
C ASP A 126 10.17 -6.97 -4.23
N THR A 127 9.49 -6.60 -5.30
CA THR A 127 8.73 -7.55 -6.12
C THR A 127 9.20 -7.53 -7.57
N CYS A 128 8.95 -8.61 -8.29
CA CYS A 128 9.14 -8.69 -9.74
C CYS A 128 8.10 -9.62 -10.37
N LEU A 129 8.02 -9.63 -11.70
CA LEU A 129 7.17 -10.57 -12.43
C LEU A 129 7.59 -12.01 -12.16
N ILE A 130 6.60 -12.89 -11.93
CA ILE A 130 6.86 -14.32 -11.66
C ILE A 130 7.67 -14.98 -12.78
N SER A 131 7.45 -14.59 -14.04
CA SER A 131 8.18 -15.12 -15.21
C SER A 131 9.68 -14.82 -15.18
N ASP A 132 10.11 -13.81 -14.43
CA ASP A 132 11.53 -13.46 -14.31
C ASP A 132 12.26 -14.38 -13.32
N GLU A 133 11.54 -14.93 -12.34
CA GLU A 133 12.09 -15.82 -11.31
C GLU A 133 11.84 -17.30 -11.61
N ILE A 134 10.69 -17.62 -12.21
CA ILE A 134 10.26 -18.99 -12.46
C ILE A 134 10.24 -19.23 -13.96
N LYS A 135 11.29 -19.89 -14.48
CA LYS A 135 11.51 -20.10 -15.93
C LYS A 135 10.35 -20.73 -16.71
N HIS A 136 9.49 -21.50 -16.06
CA HIS A 136 8.36 -22.18 -16.70
C HIS A 136 7.03 -21.43 -16.46
N ALA A 137 7.04 -20.34 -15.72
CA ALA A 137 5.91 -19.43 -15.65
C ALA A 137 5.87 -18.65 -16.96
N GLY A 138 4.81 -18.86 -17.75
CA GLY A 138 4.56 -18.02 -18.92
C GLY A 138 4.47 -16.55 -18.51
N THR A 139 4.85 -15.65 -19.42
CA THR A 139 4.76 -14.22 -19.19
C THR A 139 3.31 -13.79 -19.06
N MET A 140 2.95 -13.24 -17.90
CA MET A 140 1.64 -12.67 -17.63
C MET A 140 1.86 -11.34 -16.93
N TYR A 141 1.31 -10.26 -17.48
CA TYR A 141 1.48 -8.92 -16.93
C TYR A 141 0.22 -8.52 -16.15
N PRO A 142 0.30 -8.26 -14.84
CA PRO A 142 -0.83 -7.74 -14.07
C PRO A 142 -1.52 -6.53 -14.73
N ILE A 143 -0.74 -5.61 -15.32
CA ILE A 143 -1.23 -4.39 -16.00
C ILE A 143 -2.25 -4.66 -17.10
N GLU A 144 -2.19 -5.82 -17.77
CA GLU A 144 -3.14 -6.18 -18.81
C GLU A 144 -4.57 -6.26 -18.26
N ILE A 145 -4.73 -6.90 -17.10
CA ILE A 145 -6.04 -7.06 -16.44
C ILE A 145 -6.48 -5.73 -15.84
N GLU A 146 -5.55 -5.00 -15.23
CA GLU A 146 -5.77 -3.68 -14.65
C GLU A 146 -6.32 -2.71 -15.72
N LEU A 147 -5.64 -2.57 -16.87
CA LEU A 147 -6.08 -1.69 -17.96
C LEU A 147 -7.40 -2.13 -18.60
N LYS A 148 -7.68 -3.44 -18.64
CA LYS A 148 -8.89 -3.98 -19.25
C LYS A 148 -10.14 -3.68 -18.43
N TYR A 149 -10.05 -3.76 -17.11
CA TYR A 149 -11.23 -3.77 -16.24
C TYR A 149 -11.34 -2.58 -15.28
N LEU A 150 -10.27 -1.82 -15.03
CA LEU A 150 -10.34 -0.65 -14.16
C LEU A 150 -11.33 0.37 -14.75
N LYS A 151 -12.12 1.03 -13.89
CA LYS A 151 -13.24 1.93 -14.26
C LYS A 151 -14.42 1.24 -14.97
N LYS A 152 -14.34 -0.05 -15.34
CA LYS A 152 -15.50 -0.76 -15.90
C LYS A 152 -16.55 -0.99 -14.81
N THR A 153 -17.81 -1.09 -15.20
CA THR A 153 -18.88 -1.44 -14.27
C THR A 153 -18.79 -2.90 -13.86
N VAL A 154 -19.32 -3.24 -12.68
CA VAL A 154 -19.42 -4.65 -12.27
C VAL A 154 -20.24 -5.44 -13.29
N SER A 155 -21.31 -4.88 -13.86
CA SER A 155 -22.13 -5.51 -14.90
C SER A 155 -21.32 -5.91 -16.15
N TYR A 156 -20.44 -5.02 -16.64
CA TYR A 156 -19.55 -5.31 -17.75
C TYR A 156 -18.60 -6.48 -17.41
N VAL A 157 -18.00 -6.44 -16.22
CA VAL A 157 -17.08 -7.49 -15.76
C VAL A 157 -17.81 -8.83 -15.65
N LYS A 158 -19.03 -8.85 -15.08
CA LYS A 158 -19.86 -10.06 -14.95
C LYS A 158 -20.13 -10.70 -16.31
N GLU A 159 -20.51 -9.92 -17.30
CA GLU A 159 -20.77 -10.40 -18.66
C GLU A 159 -19.51 -11.00 -19.28
N GLN A 160 -18.38 -10.28 -19.21
CA GLN A 160 -17.12 -10.73 -19.80
C GLN A 160 -16.53 -11.98 -19.12
N MET A 161 -16.82 -12.19 -17.84
CA MET A 161 -16.30 -13.31 -17.05
C MET A 161 -17.28 -14.46 -16.84
N GLY A 162 -18.55 -14.30 -17.23
CA GLY A 162 -19.60 -15.29 -16.97
C GLY A 162 -19.91 -15.48 -15.48
N LEU A 163 -19.79 -14.44 -14.66
CA LEU A 163 -20.09 -14.50 -13.21
C LEU A 163 -21.59 -14.63 -12.99
N LYS A 164 -22.05 -15.83 -12.58
CA LYS A 164 -23.50 -16.16 -12.52
C LYS A 164 -24.26 -15.58 -11.33
N LYS A 165 -23.60 -15.02 -10.32
CA LYS A 165 -24.25 -14.52 -9.09
C LYS A 165 -23.45 -13.41 -8.45
N THR A 166 -24.06 -12.24 -8.39
CA THR A 166 -23.48 -11.02 -7.84
C THR A 166 -24.66 -10.14 -7.44
N ASP A 167 -24.45 -9.27 -6.46
CA ASP A 167 -25.48 -8.37 -5.99
C ASP A 167 -25.88 -7.37 -7.12
N PRO A 168 -27.17 -7.26 -7.49
CA PRO A 168 -27.62 -6.28 -8.47
C PRO A 168 -27.38 -4.83 -8.04
N ARG A 169 -27.30 -4.55 -6.73
CA ARG A 169 -27.11 -3.19 -6.19
C ARG A 169 -25.73 -2.60 -6.52
N ILE A 170 -24.79 -3.43 -6.96
CA ILE A 170 -23.44 -2.99 -7.35
C ILE A 170 -23.20 -3.08 -8.86
N ASP A 171 -24.21 -3.46 -9.65
CA ASP A 171 -24.03 -3.67 -11.10
C ASP A 171 -23.52 -2.44 -11.83
N ASP A 172 -24.04 -1.28 -11.49
CA ASP A 172 -23.69 0.00 -12.13
C ASP A 172 -22.47 0.67 -11.48
N LYS A 173 -21.93 0.10 -10.41
CA LYS A 173 -20.73 0.64 -9.74
C LYS A 173 -19.49 0.34 -10.59
N GLU A 174 -18.60 1.33 -10.69
CA GLU A 174 -17.31 1.17 -11.35
C GLU A 174 -16.33 0.41 -10.44
N ILE A 175 -15.45 -0.40 -11.03
CA ILE A 175 -14.30 -0.99 -10.34
C ILE A 175 -13.23 0.07 -10.10
N TRP A 176 -12.95 0.38 -8.84
CA TRP A 176 -11.98 1.41 -8.47
C TRP A 176 -10.61 0.86 -8.09
N VAL A 177 -10.52 -0.42 -7.71
CA VAL A 177 -9.27 -1.07 -7.35
C VAL A 177 -9.21 -2.43 -8.02
N ILE A 178 -8.07 -2.72 -8.64
CA ILE A 178 -7.74 -4.03 -9.17
C ILE A 178 -6.37 -4.41 -8.63
N GLY A 179 -6.16 -5.65 -8.23
CA GLY A 179 -4.81 -6.09 -7.90
C GLY A 179 -4.68 -7.60 -7.75
N GLY A 180 -3.46 -8.04 -7.48
CA GLY A 180 -3.14 -9.42 -7.16
C GLY A 180 -2.41 -9.52 -5.83
N ASN A 181 -1.92 -10.72 -5.54
CA ASN A 181 -1.19 -11.01 -4.33
C ASN A 181 0.27 -11.36 -4.63
N TYR A 182 1.01 -11.70 -3.59
CA TYR A 182 2.38 -12.16 -3.68
C TYR A 182 2.52 -13.68 -3.85
N PHE A 183 3.58 -14.07 -4.55
CA PHE A 183 4.14 -15.43 -4.57
C PHE A 183 5.55 -15.40 -3.99
N GLY A 184 5.96 -16.44 -3.25
CA GLY A 184 7.27 -16.50 -2.61
C GLY A 184 7.22 -16.13 -1.13
N GLU A 185 7.82 -15.00 -0.75
CA GLU A 185 7.87 -14.57 0.65
C GLU A 185 6.53 -14.02 1.16
N TRP A 186 6.24 -14.24 2.44
CA TRP A 186 4.97 -13.82 3.04
C TRP A 186 4.93 -12.31 3.23
N ASN A 187 3.73 -11.72 3.20
CA ASN A 187 3.53 -10.28 3.42
C ASN A 187 3.87 -9.83 4.86
N LEU A 188 3.79 -10.75 5.82
CA LEU A 188 4.24 -10.56 7.20
C LEU A 188 5.40 -11.50 7.54
N ASP A 189 6.37 -10.98 8.30
CA ASP A 189 7.54 -11.70 8.77
C ASP A 189 7.18 -12.55 10.01
N LEU A 190 6.38 -13.59 9.76
CA LEU A 190 5.89 -14.54 10.76
C LEU A 190 6.47 -15.95 10.59
N LYS A 191 7.39 -16.14 9.62
CA LYS A 191 7.93 -17.47 9.28
C LYS A 191 8.68 -18.13 10.44
N ASP A 192 9.40 -17.36 11.26
CA ASP A 192 10.08 -17.89 12.45
C ASP A 192 9.06 -18.55 13.40
N PHE A 193 7.91 -17.92 13.61
CA PHE A 193 6.83 -18.43 14.45
C PHE A 193 6.21 -19.68 13.83
N ALA A 194 5.84 -19.62 12.54
CA ALA A 194 5.25 -20.77 11.84
C ALA A 194 6.16 -22.01 11.83
N LYS A 195 7.48 -21.83 11.71
CA LYS A 195 8.46 -22.95 11.79
C LYS A 195 8.43 -23.65 13.15
N LYS A 196 8.10 -22.93 14.22
CA LYS A 196 7.96 -23.49 15.57
C LYS A 196 6.57 -24.06 15.81
N SER A 197 5.53 -23.27 15.56
CA SER A 197 4.12 -23.67 15.58
C SER A 197 3.23 -22.57 14.98
N TYR A 198 2.21 -22.94 14.20
CA TYR A 198 1.17 -22.00 13.77
C TYR A 198 0.32 -21.47 14.94
N ASP A 199 0.37 -22.07 16.13
CA ASP A 199 -0.36 -21.58 17.30
C ASP A 199 0.02 -20.15 17.70
N TYR A 200 1.28 -19.73 17.46
CA TYR A 200 1.69 -18.34 17.66
C TYR A 200 0.96 -17.40 16.70
N ILE A 201 0.77 -17.82 15.44
CA ILE A 201 0.05 -17.03 14.44
C ILE A 201 -1.44 -17.02 14.77
N TYR A 202 -2.02 -18.16 15.14
CA TYR A 202 -3.40 -18.25 15.60
C TYR A 202 -3.64 -17.29 16.77
N ARG A 203 -2.76 -17.32 17.77
CA ARG A 203 -2.89 -16.46 18.94
C ARG A 203 -2.73 -14.98 18.60
N LEU A 204 -1.77 -14.63 17.75
CA LEU A 204 -1.59 -13.25 17.29
C LEU A 204 -2.86 -12.71 16.63
N TYR A 205 -3.45 -13.47 15.70
CA TYR A 205 -4.67 -13.02 15.02
C TYR A 205 -5.92 -13.07 15.91
N GLU A 206 -5.99 -13.98 16.87
CA GLU A 206 -7.04 -13.95 17.90
C GLU A 206 -6.99 -12.65 18.71
N ILE A 207 -5.79 -12.20 19.09
CA ILE A 207 -5.60 -10.90 19.77
C ILE A 207 -6.02 -9.73 18.87
N LEU A 208 -5.81 -9.85 17.54
CA LEU A 208 -6.30 -8.90 16.53
C LEU A 208 -7.82 -8.97 16.31
N GLY A 209 -8.54 -9.91 16.94
CA GLY A 209 -10.00 -10.02 16.87
C GLY A 209 -10.53 -11.01 15.83
N PHE A 210 -9.67 -11.81 15.20
CA PHE A 210 -10.11 -12.84 14.26
C PHE A 210 -10.54 -14.12 14.98
N SER A 211 -11.55 -14.80 14.45
CA SER A 211 -11.91 -16.14 14.91
C SER A 211 -10.84 -17.16 14.52
N LYS A 212 -10.53 -18.12 15.40
CA LYS A 212 -9.52 -19.14 15.16
C LYS A 212 -9.69 -19.89 13.83
N ASP A 213 -10.93 -20.18 13.44
CA ASP A 213 -11.21 -20.91 12.20
C ASP A 213 -10.96 -20.04 10.95
N ALA A 214 -11.25 -18.74 11.01
CA ALA A 214 -10.84 -17.81 9.95
C ALA A 214 -9.31 -17.74 9.82
N VAL A 215 -8.58 -17.72 10.94
CA VAL A 215 -7.11 -17.66 10.91
C VAL A 215 -6.50 -18.96 10.37
N LYS A 216 -7.06 -20.12 10.71
CA LYS A 216 -6.64 -21.40 10.11
C LYS A 216 -6.77 -21.36 8.59
N ASP A 217 -7.89 -20.86 8.08
CA ASP A 217 -8.13 -20.73 6.65
C ASP A 217 -7.10 -19.78 6.00
N ILE A 218 -6.85 -18.61 6.59
CA ILE A 218 -5.77 -17.69 6.17
C ILE A 218 -4.42 -18.42 6.13
N CYS A 219 -4.05 -19.13 7.20
CA CYS A 219 -2.77 -19.83 7.26
C CYS A 219 -2.63 -20.90 6.18
N THR A 220 -3.68 -21.69 5.93
CA THR A 220 -3.67 -22.72 4.90
C THR A 220 -3.59 -22.16 3.48
N LYS A 221 -3.98 -20.90 3.26
CA LYS A 221 -4.02 -20.26 1.94
C LYS A 221 -2.82 -19.33 1.70
N ALA A 222 -2.58 -18.39 2.59
CA ALA A 222 -1.58 -17.33 2.47
C ALA A 222 -0.22 -17.70 3.07
N TYR A 223 -0.19 -18.45 4.16
CA TYR A 223 1.04 -18.77 4.89
C TYR A 223 1.49 -20.21 4.69
N GLN A 224 1.58 -20.63 3.43
CA GLN A 224 2.17 -21.91 3.03
C GLN A 224 3.67 -21.74 2.82
N PHE A 225 4.47 -22.68 3.34
CA PHE A 225 5.91 -22.73 3.05
C PHE A 225 6.19 -23.09 1.59
N ASP A 226 5.45 -24.09 1.06
CA ASP A 226 5.62 -24.60 -0.31
C ASP A 226 4.35 -24.35 -1.14
N LYS A 227 4.01 -23.07 -1.36
CA LYS A 227 2.85 -22.68 -2.16
C LYS A 227 3.05 -23.13 -3.62
N PRO A 228 2.20 -24.00 -4.19
CA PRO A 228 2.31 -24.36 -5.59
C PRO A 228 1.89 -23.18 -6.47
N LEU A 229 2.69 -22.88 -7.50
CA LEU A 229 2.36 -21.85 -8.47
C LEU A 229 1.15 -22.27 -9.30
N LYS A 230 0.11 -21.43 -9.33
CA LYS A 230 -1.12 -21.67 -10.10
C LYS A 230 -1.16 -20.73 -11.31
N LEU A 231 -0.72 -21.23 -12.47
CA LEU A 231 -0.66 -20.46 -13.72
C LEU A 231 -2.01 -20.33 -14.45
N LYS A 232 -3.10 -20.10 -13.72
CA LYS A 232 -4.42 -19.88 -14.34
C LYS A 232 -4.86 -18.45 -14.09
N ASP A 233 -5.20 -17.74 -15.16
CA ASP A 233 -5.89 -16.46 -15.06
C ASP A 233 -7.27 -16.68 -14.43
N LYS A 234 -7.43 -16.14 -13.23
CA LYS A 234 -8.67 -16.09 -12.48
C LYS A 234 -8.85 -14.67 -12.02
N ILE A 235 -10.06 -14.17 -12.20
CA ILE A 235 -10.48 -12.88 -11.67
C ILE A 235 -11.62 -13.14 -10.69
N ASN A 236 -11.61 -12.47 -9.55
CA ASN A 236 -12.65 -12.56 -8.53
C ASN A 236 -13.14 -11.17 -8.18
N LEU A 237 -14.45 -11.03 -7.99
CA LEU A 237 -15.03 -9.81 -7.43
C LEU A 237 -14.76 -9.77 -5.93
N VAL A 238 -14.31 -8.62 -5.44
CA VAL A 238 -14.03 -8.37 -4.04
C VAL A 238 -15.00 -7.30 -3.54
N THR A 239 -15.83 -7.65 -2.57
CA THR A 239 -16.90 -6.79 -2.03
C THR A 239 -16.79 -6.59 -0.52
N SER A 240 -15.68 -7.01 0.09
CA SER A 240 -15.44 -6.90 1.53
C SER A 240 -13.95 -6.95 1.82
N VAL A 241 -13.52 -6.24 2.87
CA VAL A 241 -12.18 -6.30 3.46
C VAL A 241 -11.78 -7.70 3.94
N ASN A 242 -12.76 -8.53 4.32
CA ASN A 242 -12.52 -9.91 4.79
C ASN A 242 -12.50 -10.94 3.64
N SER A 243 -12.47 -10.48 2.39
CA SER A 243 -12.40 -11.37 1.24
C SER A 243 -11.06 -12.12 1.23
N GLU A 244 -11.10 -13.42 0.95
CA GLU A 244 -9.87 -14.22 0.73
C GLU A 244 -9.06 -13.78 -0.49
N TYR A 245 -9.68 -12.98 -1.36
CA TYR A 245 -9.07 -12.43 -2.57
C TYR A 245 -8.70 -10.95 -2.41
N TYR A 246 -8.54 -10.45 -1.19
CA TYR A 246 -8.18 -9.05 -1.00
C TYR A 246 -6.76 -8.80 -1.58
N PRO A 247 -6.59 -7.83 -2.51
CA PRO A 247 -5.29 -7.59 -3.14
C PRO A 247 -4.22 -7.09 -2.16
N ASP A 248 -2.96 -7.43 -2.42
CA ASP A 248 -1.82 -6.88 -1.68
C ASP A 248 -1.40 -5.53 -2.31
N CYS A 249 -1.15 -4.50 -1.50
CA CYS A 249 -0.83 -3.13 -1.93
C CYS A 249 0.38 -3.00 -2.88
N GLY A 250 1.28 -3.99 -2.91
CA GLY A 250 2.42 -4.04 -3.82
C GLY A 250 2.12 -4.58 -5.22
N ASN A 251 0.86 -4.87 -5.54
CA ASN A 251 0.43 -5.31 -6.86
C ASN A 251 -0.99 -4.82 -7.14
N ILE A 252 -1.16 -3.50 -7.28
CA ILE A 252 -2.46 -2.86 -7.45
C ILE A 252 -2.47 -1.81 -8.57
N ALA A 253 -3.67 -1.58 -9.09
CA ALA A 253 -4.05 -0.40 -9.84
C ALA A 253 -5.30 0.23 -9.23
N VAL A 254 -5.36 1.55 -9.28
CA VAL A 254 -6.35 2.34 -8.56
C VAL A 254 -6.89 3.42 -9.48
N TYR A 255 -8.21 3.59 -9.46
CA TYR A 255 -8.94 4.65 -10.16
C TYR A 255 -9.58 5.57 -9.13
N LYS A 256 -9.20 6.86 -9.19
CA LYS A 256 -9.70 8.01 -8.41
C LYS A 256 -9.66 7.94 -6.89
N LEU A 257 -9.56 6.77 -6.25
CA LEU A 257 -9.55 6.64 -4.80
C LEU A 257 -8.47 7.50 -4.11
N HIS A 258 -7.33 7.67 -4.78
CA HIS A 258 -6.23 8.53 -4.33
C HIS A 258 -6.61 10.00 -4.11
N GLU A 259 -7.68 10.48 -4.75
CA GLU A 259 -8.17 11.85 -4.60
C GLU A 259 -9.04 12.06 -3.37
N TYR A 260 -9.47 10.97 -2.72
CA TYR A 260 -10.53 11.02 -1.71
C TYR A 260 -10.05 10.66 -0.31
N ILE A 261 -9.26 9.60 -0.17
CA ILE A 261 -8.92 9.04 1.15
C ILE A 261 -7.40 8.88 1.23
N PRO A 262 -6.69 9.65 2.08
CA PRO A 262 -5.28 9.43 2.35
C PRO A 262 -5.08 8.18 3.22
N ALA A 263 -3.92 7.57 3.14
CA ALA A 263 -3.47 6.52 4.05
C ALA A 263 -3.04 7.09 5.41
N LEU A 264 -3.02 6.22 6.43
CA LEU A 264 -2.60 6.55 7.79
C LEU A 264 -1.11 6.99 7.82
N PRO A 265 -0.79 8.26 8.10
CA PRO A 265 0.60 8.66 8.28
C PRO A 265 1.09 8.13 9.63
N GLY A 266 1.90 7.06 9.63
CA GLY A 266 2.40 6.46 10.86
C GLY A 266 3.81 5.88 10.75
N LYS A 267 4.68 6.28 11.67
CA LYS A 267 6.09 5.85 11.69
C LYS A 267 6.19 4.35 11.98
N TYR A 268 6.82 3.60 11.09
CA TYR A 268 6.94 2.14 11.14
C TYR A 268 5.60 1.38 11.19
N THR A 269 4.44 2.04 11.10
CA THR A 269 3.14 1.39 11.20
C THR A 269 2.94 0.48 10.00
N LEU A 270 2.88 -0.83 10.26
CA LEU A 270 2.70 -1.83 9.20
C LEU A 270 1.28 -1.75 8.64
N SER A 271 1.16 -2.06 7.34
CA SER A 271 -0.11 -2.04 6.60
C SER A 271 -0.88 -0.71 6.65
N ALA A 272 -0.23 0.39 7.04
CA ALA A 272 -0.85 1.72 7.10
C ALA A 272 -1.32 2.23 5.72
N ASP A 273 -0.69 1.74 4.64
CA ASP A 273 -1.05 2.02 3.25
C ASP A 273 -2.30 1.26 2.76
N TYR A 274 -2.83 0.32 3.54
CA TYR A 274 -4.09 -0.37 3.26
C TYR A 274 -5.33 0.46 3.60
N PHE A 275 -5.21 1.46 4.49
CA PHE A 275 -6.35 2.22 5.00
C PHE A 275 -7.32 2.78 3.93
N PRO A 276 -6.85 3.40 2.82
CA PRO A 276 -7.76 3.89 1.78
C PRO A 276 -8.57 2.76 1.13
N PHE A 277 -7.94 1.61 0.93
CA PHE A 277 -8.57 0.44 0.33
C PHE A 277 -9.55 -0.21 1.30
N ASP A 278 -9.17 -0.34 2.56
CA ASP A 278 -10.00 -0.91 3.61
C ASP A 278 -11.27 -0.07 3.80
N THR A 279 -11.12 1.25 3.78
CA THR A 279 -12.24 2.19 3.84
C THR A 279 -13.12 2.09 2.60
N ALA A 280 -12.54 2.04 1.39
CA ALA A 280 -13.32 1.90 0.16
C ALA A 280 -14.10 0.57 0.12
N ALA A 281 -13.48 -0.53 0.54
CA ALA A 281 -14.13 -1.83 0.62
C ALA A 281 -15.20 -1.88 1.72
N SER A 282 -15.01 -1.20 2.86
CA SER A 282 -15.98 -1.16 3.97
C SER A 282 -17.26 -0.41 3.61
N ILE A 283 -17.19 0.59 2.72
CA ILE A 283 -18.35 1.31 2.16
C ILE A 283 -18.91 0.66 0.89
N GLY A 284 -18.47 -0.56 0.56
CA GLY A 284 -19.03 -1.36 -0.52
C GLY A 284 -18.63 -0.92 -1.93
N MET A 285 -17.44 -0.34 -2.10
CA MET A 285 -16.85 -0.12 -3.42
C MET A 285 -16.34 -1.44 -3.99
N PRO A 286 -16.66 -1.76 -5.25
CA PRO A 286 -16.29 -3.05 -5.83
C PRO A 286 -14.83 -3.03 -6.29
N PHE A 287 -14.11 -4.07 -5.88
CA PHE A 287 -12.73 -4.32 -6.26
C PHE A 287 -12.67 -5.56 -7.15
N LEU A 288 -11.60 -5.71 -7.93
CA LEU A 288 -11.26 -6.98 -8.58
C LEU A 288 -9.93 -7.50 -8.10
N HIS A 289 -9.87 -8.80 -7.92
CA HIS A 289 -8.63 -9.52 -7.72
C HIS A 289 -8.29 -10.32 -8.97
N HIS A 290 -7.02 -10.32 -9.38
CA HIS A 290 -6.48 -11.23 -10.37
C HIS A 290 -5.43 -12.17 -9.78
N SER A 291 -5.37 -13.39 -10.28
CA SER A 291 -4.36 -14.40 -9.89
C SER A 291 -2.98 -14.21 -10.51
N ARG A 292 -2.75 -13.11 -11.24
CA ARG A 292 -1.42 -12.71 -11.71
C ARG A 292 -0.60 -12.15 -10.55
N GLU A 293 -0.12 -13.07 -9.73
CA GLU A 293 0.74 -12.77 -8.58
C GLU A 293 2.08 -12.19 -9.05
N VAL A 294 2.72 -11.40 -8.19
CA VAL A 294 4.11 -10.97 -8.37
C VAL A 294 5.01 -11.75 -7.42
N PHE A 295 6.23 -12.05 -7.84
CA PHE A 295 7.20 -12.71 -6.98
C PHE A 295 7.71 -11.70 -5.95
N HIS A 296 7.53 -12.00 -4.68
CA HIS A 296 7.96 -11.18 -3.56
C HIS A 296 9.27 -11.73 -3.01
N GLU A 297 10.28 -10.87 -3.05
CA GLU A 297 11.65 -11.16 -2.67
C GLU A 297 11.91 -10.60 -1.29
N TYR A 298 11.86 -11.47 -0.29
CA TYR A 298 12.44 -11.15 0.99
C TYR A 298 13.80 -11.82 1.10
N HIS A 299 14.86 -11.03 1.03
CA HIS A 299 16.17 -11.49 1.44
C HIS A 299 16.10 -11.76 2.94
N SER A 300 16.25 -13.04 3.30
CA SER A 300 16.45 -13.47 4.68
C SER A 300 17.79 -12.94 5.17
N GLU A 301 17.89 -11.63 5.38
CA GLU A 301 19.01 -11.10 6.12
C GLU A 301 19.01 -11.76 7.51
N ARG A 302 20.22 -12.01 8.01
CA ARG A 302 20.41 -12.50 9.37
C ARG A 302 19.61 -11.62 10.32
N PHE A 303 19.00 -12.24 11.33
CA PHE A 303 18.29 -11.55 12.39
C PHE A 303 19.07 -10.30 12.84
N ASN A 304 18.53 -9.12 12.55
CA ASN A 304 19.06 -7.85 13.02
C ASN A 304 18.12 -7.34 14.12
N LEU A 305 18.65 -7.23 15.33
CA LEU A 305 17.84 -6.91 16.51
C LEU A 305 17.12 -5.57 16.36
N GLN A 306 17.80 -4.52 15.91
CA GLN A 306 17.20 -3.19 15.77
C GLN A 306 16.11 -3.15 14.70
N SER A 307 16.34 -3.79 13.55
CA SER A 307 15.34 -3.92 12.50
C SER A 307 14.11 -4.69 12.98
N LYS A 308 14.30 -5.77 13.76
CA LYS A 308 13.20 -6.56 14.34
C LYS A 308 12.46 -5.81 15.45
N ILE A 309 13.14 -5.00 16.27
CA ILE A 309 12.49 -4.08 17.22
C ILE A 309 11.56 -3.11 16.47
N ASN A 310 12.07 -2.46 15.41
CA ASN A 310 11.27 -1.53 14.62
C ASN A 310 10.08 -2.23 13.93
N TYR A 311 10.30 -3.44 13.40
CA TYR A 311 9.23 -4.25 12.80
C TYR A 311 8.14 -4.59 13.82
N TRP A 312 8.50 -5.07 15.00
CA TRP A 312 7.52 -5.44 16.03
C TRP A 312 6.86 -4.23 16.69
N LYS A 313 7.55 -3.08 16.81
CA LYS A 313 6.89 -1.80 17.10
C LYS A 313 5.81 -1.53 16.06
N GLY A 314 6.14 -1.67 14.77
CA GLY A 314 5.20 -1.57 13.67
C GLY A 314 4.01 -2.53 13.75
N MET A 315 4.24 -3.78 14.17
CA MET A 315 3.18 -4.78 14.42
C MET A 315 2.26 -4.37 15.58
N LEU A 316 2.80 -3.82 16.69
CA LEU A 316 1.97 -3.31 17.79
C LEU A 316 1.12 -2.13 17.34
N LYS A 317 1.69 -1.22 16.55
CA LYS A 317 0.94 -0.08 15.99
C LYS A 317 -0.12 -0.54 15.01
N PHE A 318 0.19 -1.50 14.15
CA PHE A 318 -0.78 -2.15 13.27
C PHE A 318 -1.92 -2.79 14.08
N ALA A 319 -1.62 -3.53 15.14
CA ALA A 319 -2.64 -4.13 15.99
C ALA A 319 -3.58 -3.08 16.60
N ASP A 320 -3.01 -2.00 17.12
CA ASP A 320 -3.78 -0.92 17.71
C ASP A 320 -4.67 -0.21 16.68
N TYR A 321 -4.10 0.18 15.54
CA TYR A 321 -4.82 0.72 14.38
C TYR A 321 -5.95 -0.21 13.92
N PHE A 322 -5.62 -1.47 13.63
CA PHE A 322 -6.54 -2.43 13.03
C PHE A 322 -7.77 -2.62 13.90
N ASN A 323 -7.59 -2.81 15.20
CA ASN A 323 -8.70 -3.02 16.13
C ASN A 323 -9.58 -1.79 16.34
N LEU A 324 -9.03 -0.57 16.25
CA LEU A 324 -9.82 0.65 16.40
C LEU A 324 -10.60 0.99 15.13
N TYR A 325 -10.19 0.44 13.98
CA TYR A 325 -10.74 0.78 12.67
C TYR A 325 -11.71 -0.30 12.14
N LEU A 326 -11.95 -1.38 12.90
CA LEU A 326 -12.94 -2.41 12.55
C LEU A 326 -14.36 -1.82 12.35
N ASP A 327 -14.66 -0.71 13.03
CA ASP A 327 -15.95 -0.03 13.00
C ASP A 327 -15.91 1.30 12.22
N ILE A 328 -15.03 1.41 11.21
CA ILE A 328 -15.03 2.57 10.28
C ILE A 328 -16.48 2.85 9.86
N PRO A 329 -16.93 4.12 9.93
CA PRO A 329 -18.28 4.51 9.53
C PRO A 329 -18.59 3.95 8.15
N LYS A 330 -19.66 3.15 8.10
CA LYS A 330 -20.22 2.70 6.83
C LYS A 330 -20.99 3.86 6.23
N ASN A 331 -20.98 3.99 4.91
CA ASN A 331 -21.76 5.03 4.26
C ASN A 331 -23.26 4.80 4.55
N PRO A 332 -23.94 5.72 5.26
CA PRO A 332 -25.33 5.54 5.67
C PRO A 332 -26.30 5.64 4.47
N ASP A 333 -25.87 6.21 3.34
CA ASP A 333 -26.66 6.32 2.13
C ASP A 333 -26.39 5.13 1.19
N GLU A 334 -27.04 4.00 1.47
CA GLU A 334 -27.14 2.89 0.48
C GLU A 334 -27.81 3.34 -0.84
N ASN A 335 -28.43 4.54 -0.86
CA ASN A 335 -29.13 5.13 -2.00
C ASN A 335 -28.31 6.14 -2.82
N ASN A 336 -27.06 6.46 -2.44
CA ASN A 336 -26.25 7.47 -3.16
C ASN A 336 -25.63 6.93 -4.45
N GLY A 337 -26.48 6.73 -5.47
CA GLY A 337 -26.10 6.59 -6.90
C GLY A 337 -24.69 6.07 -7.19
N THR A 338 -23.92 6.80 -8.01
CA THR A 338 -22.55 6.44 -8.40
C THR A 338 -21.46 7.09 -7.52
N ASN A 339 -21.81 8.06 -6.67
CA ASN A 339 -20.82 8.81 -5.87
C ASN A 339 -20.81 8.34 -4.40
N ILE A 340 -19.96 7.35 -4.13
CA ILE A 340 -19.92 6.64 -2.85
C ILE A 340 -19.16 7.44 -1.77
N ILE A 341 -18.29 8.38 -2.15
CA ILE A 341 -17.48 9.17 -1.20
C ILE A 341 -17.91 10.64 -1.23
N THR A 342 -18.81 11.02 -0.32
CA THR A 342 -19.33 12.39 -0.17
C THR A 342 -18.45 13.24 0.76
N ASP A 343 -18.55 14.57 0.70
CA ASP A 343 -17.84 15.46 1.65
C ASP A 343 -18.28 15.23 3.10
N SER A 344 -19.59 14.99 3.31
CA SER A 344 -20.11 14.66 4.64
C SER A 344 -19.50 13.39 5.19
N TYR A 345 -19.33 12.37 4.35
CA TYR A 345 -18.68 11.12 4.74
C TYR A 345 -17.21 11.33 5.11
N ILE A 346 -16.46 12.11 4.32
CA ILE A 346 -15.06 12.44 4.62
C ILE A 346 -14.93 13.17 5.96
N GLN A 347 -15.83 14.13 6.24
CA GLN A 347 -15.83 14.85 7.52
C GLN A 347 -16.14 13.92 8.71
N GLU A 348 -17.13 13.03 8.55
CA GLU A 348 -17.49 12.02 9.56
C GLU A 348 -16.33 11.06 9.81
N LEU A 349 -15.71 10.54 8.74
CA LEU A 349 -14.56 9.66 8.81
C LEU A 349 -13.39 10.33 9.52
N GLY A 350 -12.99 11.55 9.12
CA GLY A 350 -11.90 12.28 9.77
C GLY A 350 -12.15 12.52 11.26
N THR A 351 -13.39 12.87 11.62
CA THR A 351 -13.81 13.05 13.02
C THR A 351 -13.73 11.74 13.82
N TYR A 352 -14.26 10.65 13.25
CA TYR A 352 -14.22 9.33 13.86
C TYR A 352 -12.77 8.87 14.07
N ILE A 353 -11.91 9.02 13.07
CA ILE A 353 -10.49 8.67 13.15
C ILE A 353 -9.77 9.47 14.24
N ALA A 354 -9.94 10.80 14.29
CA ALA A 354 -9.34 11.62 15.32
C ALA A 354 -9.81 11.21 16.73
N SER A 355 -11.08 10.81 16.88
CA SER A 355 -11.66 10.38 18.15
C SER A 355 -11.04 9.09 18.70
N GLN A 356 -10.41 8.26 17.87
CA GLN A 356 -9.72 7.04 18.32
C GLN A 356 -8.55 7.34 19.26
N SER A 357 -7.99 8.55 19.22
CA SER A 357 -7.00 9.01 20.19
C SER A 357 -7.52 9.11 21.63
N LEU A 358 -8.84 9.07 21.82
CA LEU A 358 -9.53 9.10 23.12
C LEU A 358 -10.00 7.71 23.58
N ALA A 359 -9.77 6.66 22.78
CA ALA A 359 -10.11 5.29 23.13
C ALA A 359 -9.38 4.84 24.40
N SER A 360 -9.95 3.84 25.09
CA SER A 360 -9.44 3.35 26.38
C SER A 360 -7.96 2.95 26.29
N LYS A 361 -7.08 3.77 26.90
CA LYS A 361 -5.65 3.49 27.02
C LYS A 361 -5.40 2.12 27.67
N LYS A 362 -6.20 1.78 28.70
CA LYS A 362 -6.07 0.52 29.44
C LYS A 362 -6.32 -0.69 28.55
N GLU A 363 -7.38 -0.70 27.76
CA GLU A 363 -7.71 -1.83 26.87
C GLU A 363 -6.69 -1.99 25.75
N ARG A 364 -6.22 -0.87 25.19
CA ARG A 364 -5.16 -0.86 24.18
C ARG A 364 -3.84 -1.39 24.76
N GLU A 365 -3.43 -0.92 25.94
CA GLU A 365 -2.25 -1.43 26.64
C GLU A 365 -2.35 -2.93 26.93
N GLU A 366 -3.49 -3.39 27.45
CA GLU A 366 -3.69 -4.80 27.78
C GLU A 366 -3.53 -5.69 26.54
N ARG A 367 -4.13 -5.28 25.42
CA ARG A 367 -4.01 -6.00 24.14
C ARG A 367 -2.57 -6.04 23.63
N LEU A 368 -1.87 -4.91 23.61
CA LEU A 368 -0.49 -4.86 23.16
C LEU A 368 0.44 -5.66 24.10
N ARG A 369 0.18 -5.64 25.41
CA ARG A 369 0.89 -6.52 26.38
C ARG A 369 0.64 -7.99 26.11
N GLN A 370 -0.55 -8.39 25.68
CA GLN A 370 -0.82 -9.78 25.29
C GLN A 370 0.06 -10.19 24.10
N ILE A 371 0.17 -9.36 23.06
CA ILE A 371 1.06 -9.64 21.92
C ILE A 371 2.51 -9.81 22.42
N ILE A 372 3.00 -8.88 23.23
CA ILE A 372 4.38 -8.92 23.69
C ILE A 372 4.66 -10.15 24.57
N ASN A 373 3.81 -10.42 25.56
CA ASN A 373 4.03 -11.49 26.53
C ASN A 373 3.81 -12.88 25.92
N GLU A 374 2.75 -13.04 25.14
CA GLU A 374 2.31 -14.35 24.65
C GLU A 374 2.99 -14.74 23.33
N ILE A 375 3.36 -13.76 22.50
CA ILE A 375 4.00 -14.03 21.20
C ILE A 375 5.52 -13.87 21.29
N LEU A 376 6.04 -12.79 21.88
CA LEU A 376 7.48 -12.47 21.79
C LEU A 376 8.30 -13.08 22.95
N ILE A 377 7.94 -12.79 24.19
CA ILE A 377 8.72 -13.18 25.37
C ILE A 377 8.79 -14.70 25.56
N GLY A 378 7.75 -15.43 25.16
CA GLY A 378 7.73 -16.89 25.21
C GLY A 378 8.39 -17.61 24.04
N PHE A 379 8.96 -16.89 23.06
CA PHE A 379 9.40 -17.51 21.82
C PHE A 379 10.84 -18.03 21.86
N ASN A 380 11.83 -17.14 22.04
CA ASN A 380 13.26 -17.44 22.26
C ASN A 380 13.98 -16.18 22.77
N ASP A 381 15.26 -16.30 23.17
CA ASP A 381 16.06 -15.20 23.75
C ASP A 381 16.05 -13.92 22.91
N ASN A 382 16.17 -14.03 21.58
CA ASN A 382 16.19 -12.89 20.68
C ASN A 382 14.85 -12.12 20.70
N TYR A 383 13.73 -12.85 20.65
CA TYR A 383 12.39 -12.25 20.70
C TYR A 383 12.00 -11.81 22.12
N THR A 384 12.58 -12.42 23.16
CA THR A 384 12.47 -11.94 24.55
C THR A 384 13.09 -10.57 24.72
N MET A 385 14.27 -10.33 24.14
CA MET A 385 14.90 -9.01 24.17
C MET A 385 14.05 -7.95 23.45
N ILE A 386 13.44 -8.30 22.31
CA ILE A 386 12.50 -7.42 21.60
C ILE A 386 11.29 -7.13 22.48
N GLY A 387 10.68 -8.16 23.05
CA GLY A 387 9.50 -8.02 23.91
C GLY A 387 9.77 -7.15 25.13
N ALA A 388 10.88 -7.35 25.82
CA ALA A 388 11.28 -6.52 26.96
C ALA A 388 11.42 -5.04 26.56
N HIS A 389 12.12 -4.76 25.45
CA HIS A 389 12.26 -3.39 24.93
C HIS A 389 10.90 -2.76 24.61
N LEU A 390 9.97 -3.50 24.01
CA LEU A 390 8.64 -2.98 23.67
C LEU A 390 7.77 -2.75 24.91
N LEU A 391 7.90 -3.57 25.97
CA LEU A 391 7.20 -3.34 27.24
C LEU A 391 7.66 -2.03 27.89
N ASP A 392 8.97 -1.78 27.91
CA ASP A 392 9.56 -0.56 28.48
C ASP A 392 9.11 0.71 27.73
N ASN A 393 8.75 0.58 26.45
CA ASN A 393 8.36 1.68 25.57
C ASN A 393 6.87 1.68 25.21
N LEU A 394 6.05 0.85 25.85
CA LEU A 394 4.65 0.66 25.46
C LEU A 394 3.82 1.94 25.57
N GLU A 395 3.99 2.69 26.65
CA GLU A 395 3.27 3.94 26.86
C GLU A 395 3.61 4.97 25.76
N TYR A 396 4.89 5.07 25.41
CA TYR A 396 5.34 5.93 24.31
C TYR A 396 4.73 5.49 22.97
N CYS A 397 4.66 4.19 22.71
CA CYS A 397 4.03 3.66 21.49
C CYS A 397 2.56 4.06 21.37
N ILE A 398 1.81 4.04 22.48
CA ILE A 398 0.39 4.44 22.48
C ILE A 398 0.23 5.96 22.29
N GLU A 399 1.08 6.76 22.92
CA GLU A 399 1.01 8.21 22.74
C GLU A 399 1.42 8.62 21.31
N GLU A 400 2.40 7.94 20.71
CA GLU A 400 2.73 8.09 19.30
C GLU A 400 1.51 7.77 18.41
N ASN A 401 0.80 6.66 18.66
CA ASN A 401 -0.45 6.33 17.94
C ASN A 401 -1.54 7.38 18.14
N ASN A 402 -1.69 7.93 19.35
CA ASN A 402 -2.69 8.99 19.61
C ASN A 402 -2.43 10.22 18.75
N GLN A 403 -1.16 10.61 18.60
CA GLN A 403 -0.76 11.72 17.73
C GLN A 403 -1.03 11.40 16.26
N GLU A 404 -0.72 10.18 15.83
CA GLU A 404 -0.98 9.72 14.47
C GLU A 404 -2.47 9.68 14.13
N PHE A 405 -3.35 9.26 15.06
CA PHE A 405 -4.80 9.29 14.83
C PHE A 405 -5.36 10.70 14.69
N ARG A 406 -4.92 11.64 15.54
CA ARG A 406 -5.34 13.06 15.41
C ARG A 406 -4.90 13.63 14.07
N LEU A 407 -3.62 13.43 13.73
CA LEU A 407 -3.04 13.92 12.48
C LEU A 407 -3.67 13.27 11.24
N HIS A 408 -4.03 11.99 11.33
CA HIS A 408 -4.74 11.30 10.26
C HIS A 408 -6.14 11.86 10.05
N GLY A 409 -6.88 12.12 11.12
CA GLY A 409 -8.20 12.76 11.04
C GLY A 409 -8.13 14.15 10.40
N GLU A 410 -7.15 14.96 10.78
CA GLU A 410 -6.87 16.26 10.14
C GLU A 410 -6.53 16.08 8.65
N LEU A 411 -5.63 15.14 8.32
CA LEU A 411 -5.22 14.87 6.95
C LEU A 411 -6.39 14.44 6.06
N ILE A 412 -7.31 13.61 6.57
CA ILE A 412 -8.52 13.18 5.86
C ILE A 412 -9.39 14.39 5.49
N CYS A 413 -9.63 15.29 6.43
CA CYS A 413 -10.46 16.48 6.21
C CYS A 413 -9.81 17.46 5.21
N GLU A 414 -8.49 17.64 5.28
CA GLU A 414 -7.75 18.56 4.39
C GLU A 414 -7.42 17.96 3.02
N TRP A 415 -7.59 16.65 2.85
CA TRP A 415 -7.07 15.91 1.70
C TRP A 415 -7.50 16.47 0.35
N ARG A 416 -8.80 16.77 0.18
CA ARG A 416 -9.33 17.31 -1.08
C ARG A 416 -8.69 18.65 -1.46
N SER A 417 -8.37 19.49 -0.48
CA SER A 417 -7.66 20.77 -0.69
C SER A 417 -6.22 20.53 -1.14
N LEU A 418 -5.53 19.55 -0.54
CA LEU A 418 -4.19 19.15 -0.96
C LEU A 418 -4.18 18.57 -2.38
N ILE A 419 -5.17 17.74 -2.71
CA ILE A 419 -5.33 17.17 -4.07
C ILE A 419 -5.60 18.28 -5.10
N ALA A 420 -6.47 19.23 -4.82
CA ALA A 420 -6.74 20.36 -5.70
C ALA A 420 -5.47 21.18 -5.98
N ARG A 421 -4.64 21.42 -4.96
CA ARG A 421 -3.33 22.07 -5.13
C ARG A 421 -2.34 21.20 -5.90
N ALA A 422 -2.29 19.90 -5.63
CA ALA A 422 -1.42 18.98 -6.36
C ALA A 422 -1.73 19.01 -7.86
N LYS A 423 -3.02 19.01 -8.25
CA LYS A 423 -3.45 19.14 -9.66
C LYS A 423 -3.04 20.46 -10.32
N SER A 424 -2.80 21.52 -9.53
CA SER A 424 -2.30 22.81 -10.02
C SER A 424 -0.79 22.84 -10.26
N ILE A 425 -0.06 21.85 -9.73
CA ILE A 425 1.38 21.69 -9.91
C ILE A 425 1.60 20.54 -10.89
N TYR A 426 1.97 20.85 -12.13
CA TYR A 426 2.25 19.81 -13.11
C TYR A 426 3.67 19.26 -12.90
N LEU A 427 3.77 18.03 -12.40
CA LEU A 427 5.05 17.43 -11.98
C LEU A 427 6.07 17.30 -13.12
N PRO A 428 5.68 16.92 -14.36
CA PRO A 428 6.63 16.85 -15.47
C PRO A 428 7.37 18.16 -15.73
N ASP A 429 6.69 19.31 -15.68
CA ASP A 429 7.33 20.63 -15.90
C ASP A 429 8.37 20.93 -14.82
N MET A 430 8.07 20.59 -13.56
CA MET A 430 9.01 20.77 -12.45
C MET A 430 10.28 19.94 -12.64
N ILE A 431 10.16 18.72 -13.15
CA ILE A 431 11.31 17.84 -13.35
C ILE A 431 12.16 18.34 -14.53
N GLU A 432 11.53 18.77 -15.61
CA GLU A 432 12.23 19.29 -16.80
C GLU A 432 13.00 20.57 -16.47
N GLN A 433 12.41 21.51 -15.72
CA GLN A 433 13.10 22.72 -15.26
C GLN A 433 14.33 22.43 -14.38
N ASN A 434 14.23 21.44 -13.49
CA ASN A 434 15.36 21.03 -12.64
C ASN A 434 16.47 20.35 -13.45
N SER A 435 16.12 19.58 -14.49
CA SER A 435 17.11 18.94 -15.37
C SER A 435 17.92 19.96 -16.19
N LEU A 436 17.28 21.04 -16.63
CA LEU A 436 17.94 22.15 -17.33
C LEU A 436 18.91 22.91 -16.40
N LEU A 437 18.46 23.22 -15.17
CA LEU A 437 19.30 23.90 -14.16
C LEU A 437 20.50 23.05 -13.71
N ALA A 438 20.35 21.72 -13.62
CA ALA A 438 21.45 20.81 -13.29
C ALA A 438 22.45 20.62 -14.45
N SER A 439 22.01 20.84 -15.69
CA SER A 439 22.84 20.72 -16.89
C SER A 439 23.67 21.97 -17.24
N GLY A 440 23.48 23.08 -16.50
CA GLY A 440 24.29 24.28 -16.66
C GLY A 440 24.16 24.95 -18.03
N ILE A 441 22.92 25.14 -18.51
CA ILE A 441 22.58 26.05 -19.61
C ILE A 441 21.97 27.32 -19.04
#